data_AF-A0A438MDT8-F1
#
_entry.id   AF-A0A438MDT8-F1
#
_cell.length_a   1.000
_cell.length_b   1.000
_cell.length_c   1.000
_cell.angle_alpha   90.00
_cell.angle_beta   90.00
_cell.angle_gamma   90.00
#
_symmetry.space_group_name_H-M   'P 1'
#
loop_
_entity.id
_entity.type
_entity.pdbx_description
1 polymer ?
#
loop_
_entity_poly.entity_id
_entity_poly.type
_entity_poly.pdbx_seq_one_letter_code
_entity_poly.pdbx_strand_id
1 'polypeptide(L)' 'MADLHCTHCGEEGLEAGFMDSGESAKGFARWVEGALERGVFGGAKLMGRRKWEIEAYRCHYCNHLELFARRPD' A
#
# COMPACT_ATOMS: atom_id res chain seq x y z
N MET A 1 -5.02 -16.83 11.03
CA MET A 1 -4.45 -15.77 10.17
C MET A 1 -3.54 -16.49 9.20
N ALA A 2 -3.68 -16.29 7.89
CA ALA A 2 -2.87 -17.02 6.91
C ALA A 2 -1.38 -16.79 7.20
N ASP A 3 -0.59 -17.86 7.19
CA ASP A 3 0.87 -17.80 7.24
C ASP A 3 1.37 -17.01 6.03
N LEU A 4 1.58 -15.71 6.26
CA LEU A 4 2.09 -14.80 5.26
C LEU A 4 3.57 -15.11 5.03
N HIS A 5 3.90 -15.46 3.80
CA HIS A 5 5.27 -15.64 3.34
C HIS A 5 5.62 -14.55 2.32
N CYS A 6 6.91 -14.24 2.23
CA CYS A 6 7.45 -13.36 1.21
C CYS A 6 7.24 -13.98 -0.18
N THR A 7 6.50 -13.31 -1.05
CA THR A 7 6.26 -13.77 -2.43
C THR A 7 7.51 -13.74 -3.29
N HIS A 8 8.54 -13.00 -2.88
CA HIS A 8 9.81 -12.91 -3.59
C HIS A 8 10.81 -14.03 -3.20
N CYS A 9 10.96 -14.36 -1.91
CA CYS A 9 11.97 -15.31 -1.45
C CYS A 9 11.43 -16.51 -0.65
N GLY A 10 10.13 -16.55 -0.35
CA GLY A 10 9.48 -17.64 0.39
C GLY A 10 9.60 -17.61 1.92
N GLU A 11 10.37 -16.68 2.49
CA GLU A 11 10.57 -16.57 3.94
C GLU A 11 9.27 -16.27 4.69
N GLU A 12 9.08 -16.92 5.83
CA GLU A 12 7.92 -16.70 6.71
C GLU A 12 8.15 -15.56 7.71
N GLY A 13 7.14 -15.22 8.52
CA GLY A 13 7.32 -14.25 9.60
C GLY A 13 7.58 -12.83 9.10
N LEU A 14 6.74 -12.36 8.17
CA LEU A 14 6.82 -10.97 7.70
C LEU A 14 6.52 -9.98 8.83
N GLU A 15 7.29 -8.91 8.90
CA GLU A 15 7.14 -7.85 9.90
C GLU A 15 6.07 -6.86 9.45
N ALA A 16 5.05 -6.62 10.29
CA ALA A 16 4.02 -5.63 10.00
C ALA A 16 4.58 -4.21 10.06
N GLY A 17 4.16 -3.36 9.12
CA GLY A 17 4.48 -1.94 9.09
C GLY A 17 3.37 -1.13 8.40
N PHE A 18 3.61 0.16 8.23
CA PHE A 18 2.70 1.04 7.49
C PHE A 18 3.49 1.99 6.60
N MET A 19 2.91 2.38 5.46
CA MET A 19 3.47 3.44 4.64
C MET A 19 2.93 4.78 5.12
N ASP A 20 3.84 5.68 5.49
CA ASP A 20 3.50 7.07 5.76
C ASP A 20 3.41 7.84 4.43
N SER A 21 2.30 8.54 4.21
CA SER A 21 2.07 9.40 3.06
C SER A 21 2.72 10.79 3.18
N GLY A 22 3.42 11.06 4.29
CA GLY A 22 4.15 12.29 4.56
C GLY A 22 3.27 13.38 5.19
N GLU A 23 3.90 14.42 5.75
CA GLU A 23 3.24 15.41 6.63
C GLU A 23 2.04 16.15 6.02
N SER A 24 2.02 16.32 4.70
CA SER A 24 0.94 17.03 4.00
C SER A 24 -0.29 16.15 3.71
N ALA A 25 -0.17 14.84 3.85
CA ALA A 25 -1.26 13.90 3.63
C ALA A 25 -1.99 13.63 4.94
N LYS A 26 -3.30 13.89 4.96
CA LYS A 26 -4.15 13.52 6.08
C LYS A 26 -4.47 12.02 6.00
N GLY A 27 -3.89 11.22 6.89
CA GLY A 27 -4.26 9.81 7.11
C GLY A 27 -3.20 8.80 6.67
N PHE A 28 -3.67 7.60 6.30
CA PHE A 28 -2.86 6.46 5.88
C PHE A 28 -2.68 6.43 4.35
N ALA A 29 -1.65 5.73 3.88
CA ALA A 29 -1.45 5.49 2.45
C ALA A 29 -2.57 4.63 1.85
N ARG A 30 -2.95 4.94 0.60
CA ARG A 30 -4.09 4.32 -0.08
C ARG A 30 -3.70 3.82 -1.47
N TRP A 31 -4.23 2.66 -1.84
CA TRP A 31 -4.24 2.18 -3.20
C TRP A 31 -5.45 2.79 -3.92
N VAL A 32 -5.24 3.31 -5.12
CA VAL A 32 -6.28 3.98 -5.91
C VAL A 32 -6.44 3.21 -7.21
N GLU A 33 -7.66 2.88 -7.60
CA GLU A 33 -7.89 2.09 -8.80
C GLU A 33 -7.48 2.81 -10.09
N GLY A 34 -7.03 2.02 -11.06
CA GLY A 34 -6.64 2.48 -12.39
C GLY A 34 -5.25 3.12 -12.45
N ALA A 35 -4.80 3.41 -13.67
CA ALA A 35 -3.52 4.06 -13.90
C ALA A 35 -3.49 5.48 -13.30
N LEU A 36 -2.30 5.97 -12.92
CA LEU A 36 -2.11 7.33 -12.44
C LEU A 36 -2.49 8.33 -13.55
N GLU A 37 -3.57 9.07 -13.34
CA GLU A 37 -3.94 10.22 -14.16
C GLU A 37 -3.66 11.50 -13.36
N ARG A 38 -3.09 12.52 -14.03
CA ARG A 38 -2.85 13.83 -13.42
C ARG A 38 -3.91 14.82 -13.90
N GLY A 39 -4.45 15.61 -12.98
CA GLY A 39 -5.37 16.71 -13.30
C GLY A 39 -4.64 17.96 -13.78
N VAL A 40 -5.40 18.99 -14.16
CA VAL A 40 -4.88 20.27 -14.67
C VAL A 40 -3.95 20.98 -13.67
N PHE A 41 -4.17 20.75 -12.37
CA PHE A 41 -3.34 21.29 -11.28
C PHE A 41 -2.19 20.36 -10.85
N GLY A 42 -1.86 19.33 -11.64
CA GLY A 42 -0.71 18.43 -11.41
C GLY A 42 -0.92 17.32 -10.37
N GLY A 43 -1.99 17.38 -9.57
CA GLY A 43 -2.36 16.34 -8.61
C GLY A 43 -2.96 15.08 -9.25
N ALA A 44 -2.92 13.95 -8.55
CA ALA A 44 -3.55 12.71 -8.98
C ALA A 44 -5.08 12.87 -9.04
N LYS A 45 -5.71 12.33 -10.09
CA LYS A 45 -7.17 12.32 -10.23
C LYS A 45 -7.75 11.24 -9.32
N LEU A 46 -8.44 11.66 -8.25
CA LEU A 46 -8.99 10.76 -7.23
C LEU A 46 -10.53 10.67 -7.23
N MET A 47 -11.22 11.60 -7.88
CA MET A 47 -12.68 11.62 -7.89
C MET A 47 -13.25 10.45 -8.70
N GLY A 48 -14.25 9.77 -8.13
CA GLY A 48 -14.93 8.62 -8.74
C GLY A 48 -14.14 7.31 -8.74
N ARG A 49 -12.94 7.29 -8.15
CA ARG A 49 -12.09 6.09 -8.07
C ARG A 49 -12.23 5.40 -6.72
N ARG A 50 -12.36 4.07 -6.73
CA ARG A 50 -12.26 3.26 -5.51
C ARG A 50 -10.87 3.39 -4.88
N LYS A 51 -10.86 3.43 -3.56
CA LYS A 51 -9.67 3.59 -2.72
C LYS A 51 -9.69 2.51 -1.65
N TRP A 52 -8.51 2.03 -1.32
CA TRP A 52 -8.33 1.01 -0.32
C TRP A 52 -7.16 1.37 0.59
N GLU A 53 -7.30 1.13 1.88
CA GLU A 53 -6.19 1.20 2.84
C GLU A 53 -5.11 0.17 2.46
N ILE A 54 -3.85 0.60 2.45
CA ILE A 54 -2.71 -0.28 2.22
C ILE A 54 -2.18 -0.78 3.55
N GLU A 55 -2.25 -2.10 3.76
CA GLU A 55 -1.47 -2.80 4.78
C GLU A 55 -0.11 -3.20 4.18
N ALA A 56 0.97 -2.98 4.92
CA ALA A 56 2.33 -3.28 4.47
C ALA A 56 3.01 -4.29 5.39
N TYR A 57 3.78 -5.20 4.79
CA TYR A 57 4.61 -6.15 5.51
C TYR A 57 6.01 -6.20 4.89
N ARG A 58 7.06 -6.16 5.72
CA ARG A 58 8.45 -6.27 5.28
C ARG A 58 8.99 -7.66 5.59
N CYS A 59 9.61 -8.29 4.59
CA CYS A 59 10.42 -9.47 4.83
C CYS A 59 11.72 -9.08 5.54
N HIS A 60 11.95 -9.60 6.74
CA HIS A 60 13.15 -9.30 7.52
C HIS A 60 14.43 -9.89 6.90
N TYR A 61 14.31 -10.91 6.04
CA TYR A 61 15.44 -11.57 5.36
C TYR A 61 15.88 -10.85 4.08
N CYS A 62 14.97 -10.66 3.12
CA CYS A 62 15.32 -10.08 1.81
C CYS A 62 14.88 -8.62 1.61
N ASN A 63 14.23 -8.01 2.62
CA ASN A 63 13.71 -6.63 2.59
C ASN A 63 12.61 -6.35 1.55
N HIS A 64 12.05 -7.38 0.92
CA HIS A 64 10.88 -7.24 0.06
C HIS A 64 9.68 -6.70 0.85
N LEU A 65 8.87 -5.86 0.21
CA LEU A 65 7.66 -5.28 0.78
C LEU A 65 6.43 -5.87 0.09
N GLU A 66 5.57 -6.48 0.89
CA GLU A 66 4.24 -6.92 0.48
C GLU A 66 3.23 -5.83 0.81
N LEU A 67 2.40 -5.45 -0.17
CA LEU A 67 1.37 -4.42 -0.02
C LEU A 67 -0.01 -4.99 -0.35
N PHE A 68 -0.96 -4.86 0.58
CA PHE A 68 -2.31 -5.41 0.43
C PHE A 68 -3.38 -4.31 0.58
N ALA A 69 -4.29 -4.26 -0.39
CA ALA A 69 -5.46 -3.39 -0.37
C ALA A 69 -6.65 -4.09 0.33
N ARG A 70 -6.67 -4.14 1.67
CA ARG A 70 -7.65 -4.96 2.41
C ARG A 70 -9.00 -4.30 2.67
N ARG A 71 -9.03 -3.00 2.93
CA ARG A 71 -10.24 -2.30 3.40
C ARG A 71 -10.59 -1.15 2.47
N PRO A 72 -11.87 -0.98 2.08
CA PRO A 72 -12.29 0.20 1.35
C PRO A 72 -12.16 1.44 2.25
N ASP A 73 -11.66 2.53 1.67
CA ASP A 73 -11.60 3.90 2.28
C ASP A 73 -12.89 4.69 2.00
#